data_AF-A0A832PFM9-F1
#
_entry.id   AF-A0A832PFM9-F1
#
_cell.length_a   1.000
_cell.length_b   1.000
_cell.length_c   1.000
_cell.angle_alpha   90.00
_cell.angle_beta   90.00
_cell.angle_gamma   90.00
#
_symmetry.space_group_name_H-M   'P 1'
#
loop_
_entity.id
_entity.type
_entity.pdbx_description
1 polymer ?
#
loop_
_entity_poly.entity_id
_entity_poly.type
_entity_poly.pdbx_seq_one_letter_code
_entity_poly.pdbx_strand_id
1 'polypeptide(L)'
;MRLEYYHKLIKEVGDLEIDTSTPSKSRKTLMELKRKKRILRRLKKKLMKDIMNIEVDYLIKRIAIRREIEDYEANPSLLKRLTGKDSHTLRLKALKKIEKDRETRIKPYNEIREEINKLLNEIDDIIMEHVSPGSRVKERFNPQNLDRGGQSPQTIPSIVNGVLMG
;
A
#
# COMPACT_ATOMS: atom_id res chain seq x y z
N MET A 1 -13.48 1.28 11.93
CA MET A 1 -13.34 2.63 12.54
C MET A 1 -14.23 3.59 11.73
N ARG A 2 -14.68 4.73 12.27
CA ARG A 2 -15.53 5.67 11.50
C ARG A 2 -14.70 6.43 10.45
N LEU A 3 -15.21 6.60 9.22
CA LEU A 3 -14.51 7.27 8.11
C LEU A 3 -14.09 8.70 8.47
N GLU A 4 -14.96 9.40 9.21
CA GLU A 4 -14.76 10.77 9.67
C GLU A 4 -13.50 10.90 10.55
N TYR A 5 -13.16 9.85 11.30
CA TYR A 5 -11.95 9.84 12.11
C TYR A 5 -10.68 9.85 11.24
N TYR A 6 -10.68 9.11 10.13
CA TYR A 6 -9.56 9.10 9.20
C TYR A 6 -9.38 10.48 8.55
N HIS A 7 -10.45 11.07 8.02
CA HIS A 7 -10.40 12.40 7.42
C HIS A 7 -9.92 13.47 8.40
N LYS A 8 -10.39 13.44 9.65
CA LYS A 8 -9.93 14.37 10.69
C LYS A 8 -8.42 14.27 10.90
N LEU A 9 -7.91 13.05 11.10
CA LEU A 9 -6.47 12.85 11.33
C LEU A 9 -5.62 13.18 10.11
N ILE A 10 -6.13 12.93 8.91
CA ILE A 10 -5.42 13.31 7.68
C ILE A 10 -5.29 14.83 7.59
N LYS A 11 -6.38 15.56 7.85
CA LYS A 11 -6.36 17.02 7.88
C LYS A 11 -5.35 17.57 8.90
N GLU A 12 -5.32 17.00 10.12
CA GLU A 12 -4.34 17.37 11.15
C GLU A 12 -2.88 17.13 10.73
N VAL A 13 -2.63 16.17 9.83
CA VAL A 13 -1.28 15.90 9.32
C VAL A 13 -0.95 16.77 8.09
N GLY A 14 -1.94 17.07 7.26
CA GLY A 14 -1.79 17.80 6.00
C GLY A 14 -1.32 19.26 6.14
N ASP A 15 -1.63 19.93 7.25
CA ASP A 15 -1.21 21.32 7.49
C ASP A 15 0.30 21.36 7.84
N LEU A 16 1.17 21.49 6.83
CA LEU A 16 2.63 21.45 7.00
C LEU A 16 3.29 22.77 6.56
N GLU A 17 3.71 23.57 7.54
CA GLU A 17 4.55 24.74 7.30
C GLU A 17 6.03 24.35 7.40
N ILE A 18 6.79 24.59 6.32
CA ILE A 18 8.21 24.31 6.26
C ILE A 18 8.97 25.60 6.58
N ASP A 19 9.54 25.70 7.78
CA ASP A 19 10.46 26.79 8.14
C ASP A 19 11.88 26.24 8.33
N THR A 20 12.77 26.61 7.42
CA THR A 20 14.19 26.24 7.42
C THR A 20 15.12 27.44 7.57
N SER A 21 14.58 28.61 7.93
CA SER A 21 15.33 29.88 8.00
C SER A 21 16.51 29.88 8.98
N THR A 22 16.53 28.97 9.95
CA THR A 22 17.67 28.77 10.86
C THR A 22 17.94 27.28 11.09
N PRO A 23 19.15 26.88 11.50
CA PRO A 23 19.46 25.48 11.82
C PRO A 23 18.55 24.88 12.90
N SER A 24 18.16 25.68 13.90
CA SER A 24 17.22 25.25 14.95
C SER A 24 15.83 24.98 14.39
N LYS A 25 15.32 25.89 13.55
CA LYS A 25 14.02 25.74 12.87
C LYS A 25 14.03 24.55 11.91
N SER A 26 15.09 24.36 11.14
CA SER A 26 15.26 23.19 10.26
C SER A 26 15.22 21.86 11.03
N ARG A 27 15.93 21.75 12.17
CA ARG A 27 15.86 20.56 13.04
C ARG A 27 14.46 20.31 13.58
N LYS A 28 13.76 21.37 14.00
CA LYS A 28 12.37 21.29 14.49
C LYS A 28 11.43 20.78 13.38
N THR A 29 11.50 21.35 12.19
CA THR A 29 10.73 20.94 11.01
C THR A 29 10.99 19.47 10.66
N LEU A 30 12.25 19.02 10.69
CA LEU A 30 12.59 17.60 10.45
C LEU A 30 11.99 16.65 11.51
N MET A 31 11.98 17.06 12.78
CA MET A 31 11.35 16.28 13.85
C MET A 31 9.83 16.18 13.66
N GLU A 32 9.18 17.28 13.27
CA GLU A 32 7.74 17.31 12.99
C GLU A 32 7.38 16.43 11.80
N LEU A 33 8.13 16.49 10.70
CA LEU A 33 7.97 15.59 9.54
C LEU A 33 8.05 14.13 9.95
N LYS A 34 9.08 13.74 10.73
CA LYS A 34 9.24 12.37 11.24
C LYS A 34 8.08 11.94 12.14
N ARG A 35 7.56 12.84 12.97
CA ARG A 35 6.38 12.58 13.82
C ARG A 35 5.14 12.35 12.97
N LYS A 36 4.85 13.23 12.01
CA LYS A 36 3.73 13.11 11.07
C LYS A 36 3.80 11.83 10.24
N LYS A 37 4.97 11.49 9.70
CA LYS A 37 5.23 10.21 9.02
C LYS A 37 4.85 8.99 9.88
N ARG A 38 5.20 9.02 11.17
CA ARG A 38 4.86 7.93 12.11
C ARG A 38 3.36 7.84 12.34
N ILE A 39 2.65 8.97 12.42
CA ILE A 39 1.19 9.02 12.55
C ILE A 39 0.52 8.41 11.32
N LEU A 40 0.90 8.85 10.11
CA LEU A 40 0.37 8.32 8.85
C LEU A 40 0.60 6.82 8.69
N ARG A 41 1.78 6.32 9.06
CA ARG A 41 2.06 4.86 9.05
C ARG A 41 1.16 4.08 10.00
N ARG A 42 0.88 4.62 11.20
CA ARG A 42 -0.06 4.01 12.15
C ARG A 42 -1.49 4.03 11.60
N LEU A 43 -1.87 5.15 10.97
CA LEU A 43 -3.18 5.32 10.36
C LEU A 43 -3.40 4.32 9.21
N LYS A 44 -2.42 4.20 8.31
CA LYS A 44 -2.39 3.21 7.23
C LYS A 44 -2.59 1.78 7.74
N LYS A 45 -1.92 1.40 8.83
CA LYS A 45 -2.09 0.07 9.45
C LYS A 45 -3.52 -0.17 9.94
N LYS A 46 -4.12 0.82 10.62
CA LYS A 46 -5.51 0.72 11.09
C LYS A 46 -6.50 0.64 9.92
N LEU A 47 -6.27 1.45 8.90
CA LEU A 47 -7.09 1.48 7.67
C LEU A 47 -7.08 0.13 6.96
N MET A 48 -5.90 -0.48 6.81
CA MET A 48 -5.78 -1.82 6.21
C MET A 48 -6.54 -2.88 7.01
N LYS A 49 -6.56 -2.78 8.34
CA LYS A 49 -7.35 -3.69 9.19
C LYS A 49 -8.86 -3.51 8.97
N ASP A 50 -9.33 -2.26 8.84
CA ASP A 50 -10.74 -2.00 8.54
C ASP A 50 -11.14 -2.53 7.15
N ILE A 51 -10.30 -2.34 6.12
CA ILE A 51 -10.52 -2.91 4.79
C ILE A 51 -10.60 -4.44 4.88
N MET A 52 -9.64 -5.07 5.56
CA MET A 52 -9.60 -6.52 5.74
C MET A 52 -10.85 -7.05 6.46
N ASN A 53 -11.38 -6.31 7.44
CA ASN A 53 -12.62 -6.69 8.11
C ASN A 53 -13.83 -6.69 7.16
N ILE A 54 -13.89 -5.74 6.20
CA ILE A 54 -14.94 -5.71 5.19
C ILE A 54 -14.80 -6.91 4.23
N GLU A 55 -13.57 -7.25 3.85
CA GLU A 55 -13.29 -8.42 3.01
C GLU A 55 -13.71 -9.73 3.69
N VAL A 56 -13.37 -9.90 4.97
CA VAL A 56 -13.76 -11.06 5.76
C VAL A 56 -15.28 -11.17 5.87
N ASP A 57 -15.98 -10.07 6.14
CA ASP A 57 -17.45 -10.03 6.19
C ASP A 57 -18.07 -10.44 4.85
N TYR A 58 -17.52 -9.96 3.73
CA TYR A 58 -17.96 -10.38 2.39
C TYR A 58 -17.78 -11.89 2.17
N LEU A 59 -16.62 -12.46 2.55
CA LEU A 59 -16.36 -13.89 2.39
C LEU A 59 -17.30 -14.74 3.25
N ILE A 60 -17.57 -14.32 4.50
CA ILE A 60 -18.54 -14.98 5.39
C ILE A 60 -19.93 -14.98 4.75
N LYS A 61 -20.40 -13.82 4.28
CA LYS A 61 -21.69 -13.70 3.58
C LYS A 61 -21.76 -14.56 2.33
N ARG A 62 -20.68 -14.64 1.55
CA ARG A 62 -20.60 -15.47 0.35
C ARG A 62 -20.70 -16.97 0.67
N ILE A 63 -20.10 -17.41 1.77
CA ILE A 63 -20.23 -18.80 2.25
C ILE A 63 -21.66 -19.07 2.72
N ALA A 64 -22.27 -18.14 3.47
CA ALA A 64 -23.64 -18.27 3.95
C ALA A 64 -24.65 -18.40 2.79
N ILE A 65 -24.52 -17.57 1.75
CA ILE A 65 -25.36 -17.67 0.54
C ILE A 65 -25.21 -19.03 -0.13
N ARG A 66 -24.00 -19.58 -0.18
CA ARG A 66 -23.78 -20.90 -0.77
C ARG A 66 -24.58 -21.97 -0.02
N ARG A 67 -24.48 -21.99 1.32
CA ARG A 67 -25.21 -22.93 2.17
C ARG A 67 -26.73 -22.77 2.05
N GLU A 68 -27.22 -21.53 2.05
CA GLU A 68 -28.65 -21.24 1.90
C GLU A 68 -29.20 -21.76 0.56
N ILE A 69 -28.41 -21.65 -0.52
CA ILE A 69 -28.77 -22.19 -1.84
C ILE A 69 -28.72 -23.72 -1.86
N GLU A 70 -27.70 -24.34 -1.24
CA GLU A 70 -27.60 -25.80 -1.10
C GLU A 70 -28.81 -26.36 -0.33
N ASP A 71 -29.19 -25.71 0.78
CA ASP A 71 -30.37 -26.08 1.58
C ASP A 71 -31.67 -25.94 0.77
N TYR A 72 -31.79 -24.87 -0.03
CA TYR A 72 -32.93 -24.63 -0.92
C TYR A 72 -33.04 -25.67 -2.04
N GLU A 73 -31.91 -26.14 -2.59
CA GLU A 73 -31.87 -27.16 -3.63
C GLU A 73 -32.15 -28.56 -3.06
N ALA A 74 -31.65 -28.87 -1.87
CA ALA A 74 -31.87 -30.15 -1.19
C ALA A 74 -33.31 -30.32 -0.68
N ASN A 75 -33.97 -29.22 -0.26
CA ASN A 75 -35.34 -29.23 0.22
C ASN A 75 -36.20 -28.22 -0.56
N PRO A 76 -36.58 -28.52 -1.81
CA PRO A 76 -37.38 -27.63 -2.65
C PRO A 76 -38.81 -27.52 -2.07
N SER A 77 -39.00 -26.62 -1.12
CA SER A 77 -40.28 -26.36 -0.46
C SER A 77 -41.20 -25.47 -1.32
N LEU A 78 -42.43 -25.23 -0.83
CA LEU A 78 -43.43 -24.30 -1.38
C LEU A 78 -42.88 -22.90 -1.73
N LEU A 79 -41.73 -22.49 -1.17
CA LEU A 79 -41.00 -21.27 -1.54
C LEU A 79 -40.59 -21.20 -3.02
N LYS A 80 -40.32 -22.36 -3.65
CA LYS A 80 -40.04 -22.47 -5.10
C LYS A 80 -41.26 -22.11 -5.95
N ARG A 81 -42.47 -22.41 -5.44
CA ARG A 81 -43.75 -21.98 -6.01
C ARG A 81 -44.09 -20.51 -5.71
N LEU A 82 -43.73 -19.99 -4.53
CA LEU A 82 -44.09 -18.63 -4.11
C LEU A 82 -43.24 -17.53 -4.76
N THR A 83 -41.96 -17.80 -5.00
CA THR A 83 -41.02 -16.80 -5.56
C THR A 83 -40.90 -16.87 -7.09
N GLY A 84 -41.32 -17.99 -7.70
CA GLY A 84 -41.27 -18.21 -9.15
C GLY A 84 -39.86 -18.18 -9.75
N LYS A 85 -38.80 -18.23 -8.93
CA LYS A 85 -37.41 -18.10 -9.38
C LYS A 85 -36.62 -19.38 -9.11
N ASP A 86 -35.82 -19.77 -10.10
CA ASP A 86 -34.86 -20.84 -9.95
C ASP A 86 -33.72 -20.46 -8.97
N SER A 87 -33.06 -21.48 -8.41
CA SER A 87 -31.98 -21.32 -7.43
C SER A 87 -30.80 -20.51 -7.98
N HIS A 88 -30.48 -20.68 -9.27
CA HIS A 88 -29.40 -19.96 -9.93
C HIS A 88 -29.65 -18.45 -9.96
N THR A 89 -30.88 -18.02 -10.28
CA THR A 89 -31.29 -16.61 -10.29
C THR A 89 -31.24 -16.00 -8.88
N LEU A 90 -31.69 -16.74 -7.86
CA LEU A 90 -31.61 -16.30 -6.46
C LEU A 90 -30.15 -16.15 -6.01
N ARG A 91 -29.31 -17.13 -6.31
CA ARG A 91 -27.87 -17.10 -6.04
C ARG A 91 -27.20 -15.90 -6.70
N LEU A 92 -27.44 -15.68 -7.99
CA LEU A 92 -26.83 -14.57 -8.73
C LEU A 92 -27.24 -13.22 -8.14
N LYS A 93 -28.52 -13.06 -7.77
CA LYS A 93 -29.03 -11.83 -7.15
C LYS A 93 -28.41 -11.58 -5.78
N ALA A 94 -28.31 -12.61 -4.94
CA ALA A 94 -27.71 -12.51 -3.62
C ALA A 94 -26.20 -12.17 -3.70
N LEU A 95 -25.47 -12.85 -4.59
CA LEU A 95 -24.05 -12.59 -4.83
C LEU A 95 -23.80 -11.16 -5.34
N LYS A 96 -24.58 -10.69 -6.32
CA LYS A 96 -24.49 -9.30 -6.82
C LYS A 96 -24.74 -8.28 -5.71
N LYS A 97 -25.68 -8.55 -4.81
CA LYS A 97 -25.99 -7.66 -3.69
C LYS A 97 -24.81 -7.51 -2.73
N ILE A 98 -24.19 -8.63 -2.34
CA ILE A 98 -23.05 -8.58 -1.40
C ILE A 98 -21.77 -8.04 -2.06
N GLU A 99 -21.58 -8.24 -3.36
CA GLU A 99 -20.46 -7.63 -4.09
C GLU A 99 -20.60 -6.11 -4.11
N LYS A 100 -21.80 -5.61 -4.46
CA LYS A 100 -22.07 -4.17 -4.45
C LYS A 100 -21.92 -3.56 -3.05
N ASP A 101 -22.36 -4.25 -2.00
CA ASP A 101 -22.15 -3.82 -0.61
C ASP A 101 -20.66 -3.71 -0.27
N ARG A 102 -19.87 -4.75 -0.60
CA ARG A 102 -18.42 -4.77 -0.42
C ARG A 102 -17.76 -3.58 -1.13
N GLU A 103 -18.02 -3.40 -2.42
CA GLU A 103 -17.44 -2.31 -3.22
C GLU A 103 -17.77 -0.93 -2.64
N THR A 104 -19.05 -0.71 -2.33
CA THR A 104 -19.53 0.57 -1.77
C THR A 104 -18.86 0.87 -0.43
N ARG A 105 -18.64 -0.16 0.40
CA ARG A 105 -18.01 -0.01 1.72
C ARG A 105 -16.50 0.16 1.63
N ILE A 106 -15.82 -0.52 0.70
CA ILE A 106 -14.35 -0.48 0.58
C ILE A 106 -13.87 0.79 -0.13
N LYS A 107 -14.60 1.27 -1.14
CA LYS A 107 -14.20 2.43 -1.96
C LYS A 107 -13.70 3.64 -1.14
N PRO A 108 -14.44 4.17 -0.15
CA PRO A 108 -13.97 5.34 0.61
C PRO A 108 -12.70 5.06 1.42
N TYR A 109 -12.50 3.83 1.91
CA TYR A 109 -11.25 3.46 2.59
C TYR A 109 -10.07 3.41 1.63
N ASN A 110 -10.28 3.00 0.38
CA ASN A 110 -9.23 3.02 -0.63
C ASN A 110 -8.84 4.45 -1.02
N GLU A 111 -9.80 5.36 -1.13
CA GLU A 111 -9.54 6.80 -1.37
C GLU A 111 -8.66 7.39 -0.25
N ILE A 112 -9.02 7.12 1.01
CA ILE A 112 -8.23 7.51 2.19
C ILE A 112 -6.83 6.87 2.15
N ARG A 113 -6.71 5.63 1.69
CA ARG A 113 -5.42 4.93 1.57
C ARG A 113 -4.51 5.64 0.57
N GLU A 114 -5.06 6.05 -0.55
CA GLU A 114 -4.34 6.81 -1.58
C GLU A 114 -3.89 8.17 -1.05
N GLU A 115 -4.75 8.89 -0.34
CA GLU A 115 -4.41 10.16 0.30
C GLU A 115 -3.26 10.01 1.32
N ILE A 116 -3.32 9.00 2.18
CA ILE A 116 -2.23 8.69 3.13
C ILE A 116 -0.92 8.36 2.39
N ASN A 117 -0.98 7.64 1.26
CA ASN A 117 0.21 7.32 0.48
C ASN A 117 0.81 8.57 -0.17
N LYS A 118 -0.02 9.49 -0.69
CA LYS A 118 0.44 10.76 -1.24
C LYS A 118 1.19 11.57 -0.18
N LEU A 119 0.58 11.76 1.00
CA LEU A 119 1.21 12.48 2.11
C LEU A 119 2.50 11.82 2.61
N LEU A 120 2.57 10.49 2.62
CA LEU A 120 3.80 9.78 2.98
C LEU A 120 4.91 10.03 1.97
N ASN A 121 4.60 10.04 0.67
CA ASN A 121 5.56 10.31 -0.39
C ASN A 121 6.03 11.77 -0.32
N GLU A 122 5.13 12.74 -0.18
CA GLU A 122 5.46 14.16 -0.02
C GLU A 122 6.41 14.40 1.16
N ILE A 123 6.14 13.78 2.31
CA ILE A 123 7.04 13.86 3.48
C ILE A 123 8.43 13.26 3.15
N ASP A 124 8.48 12.16 2.39
CA ASP A 124 9.73 11.49 2.06
C ASP A 124 10.56 12.31 1.08
N ASP A 125 9.91 12.95 0.11
CA ASP A 125 10.55 13.88 -0.82
C ASP A 125 11.14 15.08 -0.06
N ILE A 126 10.37 15.71 0.83
CA ILE A 126 10.86 16.84 1.67
C ILE A 126 12.05 16.41 2.54
N ILE A 127 11.98 15.22 3.15
CA ILE A 127 13.09 14.72 3.98
C ILE A 127 14.33 14.48 3.10
N MET A 128 14.19 13.90 1.91
CA MET A 128 15.32 13.68 1.00
C MET A 128 15.97 14.99 0.56
N GLU A 129 15.17 15.99 0.20
CA GLU A 129 15.67 17.32 -0.18
C GLU A 129 16.45 18.00 0.96
N HIS A 130 16.04 17.82 2.21
CA HIS A 130 16.71 18.45 3.36
C HIS A 130 17.87 17.64 3.95
N VAL A 131 17.96 16.34 3.69
CA VAL A 131 19.08 15.49 4.15
C VAL A 131 20.24 15.45 3.14
N SER A 132 20.00 15.81 1.87
CA SER A 132 21.02 15.91 0.82
C SER A 132 21.16 17.31 0.22
N PRO A 133 21.78 18.29 0.91
CA PRO A 133 22.09 19.59 0.29
C PRO A 133 23.24 19.54 -0.75
N GLY A 134 23.71 18.35 -1.18
CA GLY A 134 24.92 18.21 -2.00
C GLY A 134 24.96 17.04 -3.00
N SER A 135 23.88 16.28 -3.20
CA SER A 135 23.92 15.07 -4.04
C SER A 135 23.52 15.29 -5.50
N ARG A 136 23.24 16.52 -5.94
CA ARG A 136 23.16 16.84 -7.37
C ARG A 136 24.55 17.17 -7.92
N VAL A 137 25.49 16.24 -7.83
CA VAL A 137 26.54 16.20 -8.85
C VAL A 137 25.83 15.73 -10.11
N LYS A 138 25.66 16.66 -11.05
CA LYS A 138 25.29 16.34 -12.42
C LYS A 138 26.26 15.26 -12.89
N GLU A 139 25.82 14.01 -12.99
CA GLU A 139 26.36 13.11 -14.00
C GLU A 139 25.96 13.72 -15.35
N ARG A 140 26.74 14.71 -15.79
CA ARG A 140 26.94 14.91 -17.21
C ARG A 140 27.63 13.63 -17.66
N PHE A 141 26.87 12.73 -18.28
CA PHE A 141 27.44 11.75 -19.19
C PHE A 141 28.37 12.52 -20.13
N ASN A 142 29.68 12.40 -19.92
CA ASN A 142 30.70 12.90 -20.82
C ASN A 142 31.26 11.71 -21.58
N PRO A 143 30.77 11.40 -22.80
CA PRO A 143 31.22 10.23 -23.56
C PRO A 143 32.66 10.36 -24.10
N GLN A 144 33.45 11.34 -23.66
CA GLN A 144 34.81 11.60 -24.15
C GLN A 144 35.94 10.93 -23.35
N ASN A 145 35.65 10.08 -22.35
CA ASN A 145 36.69 9.28 -21.67
C ASN A 145 36.87 7.86 -22.25
N LEU A 146 36.34 7.62 -23.46
CA LEU A 146 36.57 6.43 -24.26
C LEU A 146 37.67 6.67 -25.31
N ASP A 147 38.79 7.28 -24.93
CA ASP A 147 40.02 7.17 -25.74
C ASP A 147 41.24 7.75 -25.00
N ARG A 148 41.88 6.96 -24.13
CA ARG A 148 43.35 6.96 -23.97
C ARG A 148 43.77 5.56 -23.57
N GLY A 149 44.41 4.88 -24.53
CA GLY A 149 44.76 3.48 -24.43
C GLY A 149 45.97 3.16 -23.57
N GLY A 150 46.21 1.85 -23.48
CA GLY A 150 47.52 1.26 -23.36
C GLY A 150 47.96 0.93 -21.95
N GLN A 151 47.62 -0.28 -21.48
CA GLN A 151 48.61 -1.28 -21.10
C GLN A 151 47.94 -2.65 -20.89
N SER A 152 48.39 -3.62 -21.68
CA SER A 152 47.95 -5.01 -21.70
C SER A 152 48.33 -5.72 -20.39
N PRO A 153 47.42 -6.50 -19.76
CA PRO A 153 47.83 -7.45 -18.74
C PRO A 153 48.37 -8.72 -19.41
N GLN A 154 49.60 -9.08 -19.10
CA GLN A 154 50.24 -10.32 -19.54
C GLN A 154 49.55 -11.56 -18.95
N THR A 155 49.59 -12.63 -19.73
CA THR A 155 49.01 -13.94 -19.49
C THR A 155 49.96 -14.83 -18.64
N ILE A 156 49.50 -15.29 -17.46
CA ILE A 156 49.60 -16.67 -16.86
C ILE A 156 51.02 -17.18 -16.44
N PRO A 157 51.24 -17.81 -15.24
CA PRO A 157 50.64 -19.12 -14.93
C PRO A 157 50.23 -19.51 -13.50
N SER A 158 49.34 -20.51 -13.50
CA SER A 158 48.89 -21.38 -12.41
C SER A 158 50.02 -21.91 -11.53
N ILE A 159 49.79 -21.92 -10.22
CA ILE A 159 50.43 -22.87 -9.31
C ILE A 159 49.35 -23.52 -8.43
N VAL A 160 49.31 -24.84 -8.57
CA VAL A 160 48.61 -25.83 -7.76
C VAL A 160 49.24 -25.92 -6.37
N ASN A 161 48.41 -26.08 -5.33
CA ASN A 161 48.61 -26.83 -4.08
C ASN A 161 47.55 -26.32 -3.09
N GLY A 162 46.70 -27.10 -2.42
CA GLY A 162 46.79 -28.47 -1.97
C GLY A 162 46.31 -28.48 -0.51
N VAL A 163 45.12 -29.04 -0.26
CA VAL A 163 44.76 -29.92 0.88
C VAL A 163 45.23 -29.50 2.29
N LEU A 164 44.30 -29.19 3.20
CA LEU A 164 44.00 -30.02 4.39
C LEU A 164 42.87 -29.44 5.26
N MET A 165 41.88 -30.29 5.49
CA MET A 165 40.95 -30.25 6.61
C MET A 165 41.71 -30.38 7.94
N GLY A 166 41.23 -29.67 8.96
CA GLY A 166 41.42 -29.95 10.38
C GLY A 166 40.12 -29.68 11.09
#